data_AF-A0A966QGX2-F1
#
_entry.id   AF-A0A966QGX2-F1
#
_cell.length_a   1.000
_cell.length_b   1.000
_cell.length_c   1.000
_cell.angle_alpha   90.00
_cell.angle_beta   90.00
_cell.angle_gamma   90.00
#
_symmetry.space_group_name_H-M   'P 1'
#
loop_
_entity.id
_entity.type
_entity.pdbx_description
1 polymer ?
#
loop_
_entity_poly.entity_id
_entity_poly.type
_entity_poly.pdbx_seq_one_letter_code
_entity_poly.pdbx_strand_id
1 'polypeptide(L)'
;FSQLGGKGLLNWEISARLFEALERGGQASHYLGCLDPGWMAVQELEIVPLEVVLRNRAAGSLCRQLPLAPETPLEPALLDLYYKDDALGDPLLTEARLDVLALVSGAERQELERQARQVNAGLRRLLEPLAIELVDFKLEFGRNLEGQLLLADEISPDTCRLWDCRASADPQQRILDKDRFRQDLGGVVEAYGEVLKRVQGLGPKPRNYQ
;
A
#
# COMPACT_ATOMS: atom_id res chain seq x y z
N PHE A 1 -6.30 2.59 22.59
CA PHE A 1 -6.38 1.67 21.44
C PHE A 1 -7.77 1.06 21.40
N SER A 2 -8.69 1.63 20.61
CA SER A 2 -9.96 0.97 20.34
C SER A 2 -9.68 -0.26 19.47
N GLN A 3 -9.89 -1.46 20.01
CA GLN A 3 -9.89 -2.68 19.19
C GLN A 3 -11.09 -2.60 18.23
N LEU A 4 -10.85 -2.17 17.00
CA LEU A 4 -11.82 -2.27 15.90
C LEU A 4 -11.90 -3.75 15.51
N GLY A 5 -12.77 -4.51 16.19
CA GLY A 5 -12.96 -5.93 15.94
C GLY A 5 -13.21 -6.23 14.46
N GLY A 6 -12.52 -7.25 13.92
CA GLY A 6 -12.67 -7.66 12.52
C GLY A 6 -11.77 -6.93 11.51
N LYS A 7 -11.18 -5.77 11.85
CA LYS A 7 -10.30 -5.02 10.93
C LYS A 7 -9.13 -5.87 10.40
N GLY A 8 -8.45 -6.60 11.30
CA GLY A 8 -7.31 -7.44 10.92
C GLY A 8 -7.69 -8.55 9.93
N LEU A 9 -8.88 -9.15 10.08
CA LEU A 9 -9.38 -10.15 9.13
C LEU A 9 -9.67 -9.54 7.75
N LEU A 10 -10.22 -8.32 7.72
CA LEU A 10 -10.45 -7.61 6.47
C LEU A 10 -9.13 -7.27 5.76
N ASN A 11 -8.16 -6.71 6.48
CA ASN A 11 -6.84 -6.40 5.90
C ASN A 11 -6.15 -7.66 5.36
N TRP A 12 -6.16 -8.74 6.14
CA TRP A 12 -5.56 -10.01 5.72
C TRP A 12 -6.15 -10.51 4.40
N GLU A 13 -7.48 -10.56 4.28
CA GLU A 13 -8.11 -11.07 3.06
C GLU A 13 -7.91 -10.11 1.88
N ILE A 14 -8.01 -8.80 2.10
CA ILE A 14 -7.74 -7.79 1.06
C ILE A 14 -6.29 -7.92 0.56
N SER A 15 -5.33 -7.98 1.48
CA SER A 15 -3.90 -8.08 1.18
C SER A 15 -3.59 -9.35 0.39
N ALA A 16 -4.08 -10.51 0.86
CA ALA A 16 -3.91 -11.78 0.14
C ALA A 16 -4.47 -11.74 -1.30
N ARG A 17 -5.66 -11.16 -1.48
CA ARG A 17 -6.28 -11.02 -2.81
C ARG A 17 -5.51 -10.09 -3.73
N LEU A 18 -5.00 -8.98 -3.20
CA LEU A 18 -4.22 -8.02 -3.98
C LEU A 18 -2.85 -8.59 -4.35
N PHE A 19 -2.16 -9.28 -3.44
CA PHE A 19 -0.92 -9.99 -3.75
C PHE A 19 -1.09 -11.01 -4.86
N GLU A 20 -2.11 -11.87 -4.79
CA GLU A 20 -2.36 -12.87 -5.85
C GLU A 20 -2.75 -12.22 -7.19
N ALA A 21 -3.50 -11.12 -7.15
CA ALA A 21 -3.86 -10.41 -8.37
C ALA A 21 -2.64 -9.73 -9.01
N LEU A 22 -1.73 -9.17 -8.22
CA LEU A 22 -0.45 -8.62 -8.66
C LEU A 22 0.49 -9.71 -9.19
N GLU A 23 0.53 -10.87 -8.55
CA GLU A 23 1.32 -12.03 -8.98
C GLU A 23 0.85 -12.53 -10.35
N ARG A 24 -0.46 -12.61 -10.60
CA ARG A 24 -1.01 -12.89 -11.95
C ARG A 24 -0.57 -11.87 -13.00
N GLY A 25 -0.26 -10.65 -12.57
CA GLY A 25 0.30 -9.57 -13.39
C GLY A 25 1.82 -9.60 -13.51
N GLY A 26 2.50 -10.57 -12.91
CA GLY A 26 3.96 -10.75 -12.95
C GLY A 26 4.74 -10.01 -11.85
N GLN A 27 4.07 -9.48 -10.82
CA GLN A 27 4.74 -8.82 -9.70
C GLN A 27 5.08 -9.84 -8.61
N ALA A 28 6.38 -10.03 -8.37
CA ALA A 28 6.87 -10.88 -7.28
C ALA A 28 6.68 -10.19 -5.92
N SER A 29 6.43 -10.99 -4.88
CA SER A 29 6.28 -10.54 -3.49
C SER A 29 6.66 -11.67 -2.53
N HIS A 30 6.71 -11.37 -1.23
CA HIS A 30 6.90 -12.38 -0.19
C HIS A 30 5.69 -13.31 0.03
N TYR A 31 4.54 -13.07 -0.60
CA TYR A 31 3.31 -13.79 -0.30
C TYR A 31 3.35 -15.24 -0.80
N LEU A 32 3.19 -16.21 0.11
CA LEU A 32 3.17 -17.64 -0.23
C LEU A 32 1.76 -18.23 -0.20
N GLY A 33 0.87 -17.72 0.66
CA GLY A 33 -0.50 -18.21 0.77
C GLY A 33 -1.11 -17.89 2.13
N CYS A 34 -2.35 -18.35 2.34
CA CYS A 34 -3.06 -18.24 3.60
C CYS A 34 -2.90 -19.50 4.47
N LEU A 35 -2.79 -19.34 5.79
CA LEU A 35 -2.77 -20.45 6.75
C LEU A 35 -4.14 -20.63 7.41
N ASP A 36 -4.46 -19.70 8.30
CA ASP A 36 -5.74 -19.57 9.01
C ASP A 36 -6.30 -18.16 8.77
N PRO A 37 -7.60 -17.90 9.04
CA PRO A 37 -8.15 -16.56 8.98
C PRO A 37 -7.31 -15.56 9.79
N GLY A 38 -6.78 -14.54 9.12
CA GLY A 38 -5.89 -13.54 9.72
C GLY A 38 -4.39 -13.87 9.68
N TRP A 39 -4.00 -15.03 9.14
CA TRP A 39 -2.61 -15.47 9.05
C TRP A 39 -2.18 -15.73 7.60
N MET A 40 -1.03 -15.17 7.25
CA MET A 40 -0.44 -15.26 5.92
C MET A 40 0.93 -15.93 6.03
N ALA A 41 1.16 -16.96 5.22
CA ALA A 41 2.49 -17.49 5.01
C ALA A 41 3.25 -16.57 4.06
N VAL A 42 4.45 -16.15 4.49
CA VAL A 42 5.32 -15.27 3.72
C VAL A 42 6.73 -15.83 3.68
N GLN A 43 7.45 -15.52 2.60
CA GLN A 43 8.89 -15.72 2.52
C GLN A 43 9.57 -14.78 3.51
N GLU A 44 10.49 -15.32 4.30
CA GLU A 44 11.32 -14.50 5.19
C GLU A 44 12.25 -13.60 4.36
N LEU A 45 12.27 -12.31 4.71
CA LEU A 45 13.09 -11.29 4.05
C LEU A 45 13.83 -10.45 5.09
N GLU A 46 15.03 -10.00 4.73
CA GLU A 46 15.70 -8.89 5.40
C GLU A 46 15.06 -7.58 4.91
N ILE A 47 14.21 -6.97 5.74
CA ILE A 47 13.49 -5.75 5.39
C ILE A 47 14.47 -4.58 5.23
N VAL A 48 14.36 -3.88 4.09
CA VAL A 48 15.03 -2.61 3.88
C VAL A 48 14.29 -1.56 4.73
N PRO A 49 14.97 -0.77 5.60
CA PRO A 49 14.30 0.17 6.49
C PRO A 49 13.86 1.45 5.75
N LEU A 50 13.05 1.26 4.71
CA LEU A 50 12.51 2.29 3.83
C LEU A 50 11.01 2.08 3.65
N GLU A 51 10.25 3.14 3.88
CA GLU A 51 8.87 3.22 3.40
C GLU A 51 8.86 3.87 2.02
N VAL A 52 8.36 3.15 1.02
CA VAL A 52 8.29 3.60 -0.36
C VAL A 52 6.87 4.09 -0.64
N VAL A 53 6.69 5.40 -0.67
CA VAL A 53 5.36 6.02 -0.82
C VAL A 53 5.19 6.54 -2.23
N LEU A 54 4.12 6.11 -2.90
CA LEU A 54 3.84 6.53 -4.26
C LEU A 54 2.45 7.16 -4.35
N ARG A 55 2.37 8.35 -4.95
CA ARG A 55 1.19 9.22 -4.92
C ARG A 55 0.71 9.55 -6.33
N ASN A 56 -0.52 9.16 -6.65
CA ASN A 56 -1.19 9.51 -7.90
C ASN A 56 -1.95 10.84 -7.79
N ARG A 57 -2.35 11.24 -6.57
CA ARG A 57 -2.92 12.56 -6.26
C ARG A 57 -2.36 13.13 -4.98
N ALA A 58 -2.38 14.45 -4.88
CA ALA A 58 -2.00 15.16 -3.68
C ALA A 58 -3.02 14.93 -2.54
N ALA A 59 -2.54 14.37 -1.43
CA ALA A 59 -3.33 14.15 -0.22
C ALA A 59 -2.41 14.03 1.01
N GLY A 60 -3.02 13.99 2.20
CA GLY A 60 -2.30 13.70 3.45
C GLY A 60 -1.16 14.67 3.78
N SER A 61 0.01 14.12 4.12
CA SER A 61 1.20 14.90 4.48
C SER A 61 1.72 15.77 3.35
N LEU A 62 1.57 15.34 2.09
CA LEU A 62 2.05 16.11 0.93
C LEU A 62 1.43 17.50 0.86
N CYS A 63 0.10 17.59 1.03
CA CYS A 63 -0.63 18.87 1.03
C CYS A 63 -0.30 19.77 2.23
N ARG A 64 0.30 19.22 3.30
CA ARG A 64 0.78 20.01 4.46
C ARG A 64 2.22 20.51 4.25
N GLN A 65 2.99 19.81 3.44
CA GLN A 65 4.42 20.09 3.22
C GLN A 65 4.67 20.96 1.98
N LEU A 66 3.79 20.86 0.97
CA LEU A 66 3.92 21.56 -0.30
C LEU A 66 2.67 22.43 -0.57
N PRO A 67 2.80 23.53 -1.35
CA PRO A 67 1.68 24.38 -1.75
C PRO A 67 0.84 23.73 -2.86
N LEU A 68 0.34 22.51 -2.59
CA LEU A 68 -0.50 21.73 -3.50
C LEU A 68 -1.91 21.64 -2.95
N ALA A 69 -2.90 21.98 -3.78
CA ALA A 69 -4.29 21.76 -3.42
C ALA A 69 -4.57 20.24 -3.29
N PRO A 70 -5.38 19.79 -2.33
CA PRO A 70 -5.85 18.42 -2.27
C PRO A 70 -6.45 17.95 -3.60
N GLU A 71 -6.32 16.66 -3.89
CA GLU A 71 -6.83 16.00 -5.11
C GLU A 71 -6.11 16.35 -6.41
N THR A 72 -5.13 17.25 -6.37
CA THR A 72 -4.30 17.61 -7.53
C THR A 72 -3.68 16.33 -8.13
N PRO A 73 -3.92 16.02 -9.42
CA PRO A 73 -3.28 14.89 -10.09
C PRO A 73 -1.76 15.05 -10.13
N LEU A 74 -1.03 13.95 -9.93
CA LEU A 74 0.43 13.92 -9.98
C LEU A 74 0.86 13.03 -11.14
N GLU A 75 1.33 13.66 -12.23
CA GLU A 75 1.82 12.96 -13.41
C GLU A 75 3.23 13.44 -13.81
N PRO A 76 4.26 12.57 -13.76
CA PRO A 76 4.21 11.19 -13.26
C PRO A 76 3.89 11.14 -11.76
N ALA A 77 3.39 9.99 -11.29
CA ALA A 77 3.11 9.78 -9.88
C ALA A 77 4.38 10.04 -9.03
N LEU A 78 4.21 10.81 -7.95
CA LEU A 78 5.29 11.24 -7.07
C LEU A 78 5.76 10.05 -6.23
N LEU A 79 7.07 9.87 -6.12
CA LEU A 79 7.69 8.84 -5.28
C LEU A 79 8.49 9.52 -4.18
N ASP A 80 8.13 9.23 -2.94
CA ASP A 80 8.83 9.65 -1.72
C ASP A 80 9.44 8.42 -1.03
N LEU A 81 10.63 8.58 -0.45
CA LEU A 81 11.28 7.57 0.37
C LEU A 81 11.40 8.08 1.80
N TYR A 82 10.87 7.34 2.77
CA TYR A 82 10.99 7.67 4.19
C TYR A 82 11.85 6.63 4.89
N TYR A 83 12.67 7.04 5.85
CA TYR A 83 13.38 6.10 6.71
C TYR A 83 12.39 5.50 7.70
N LYS A 84 12.29 4.17 7.78
CA LYS A 84 11.35 3.51 8.68
C LYS A 84 11.91 3.50 10.10
N ASP A 85 11.49 4.47 10.91
CA ASP A 85 11.87 4.59 12.32
C ASP A 85 10.86 5.48 13.06
N ASP A 86 9.97 4.82 13.81
CA ASP A 86 8.93 5.49 14.60
C ASP A 86 9.50 6.49 15.61
N ALA A 87 10.70 6.26 16.14
CA ALA A 87 11.34 7.16 17.11
C ALA A 87 11.85 8.45 16.45
N LEU A 88 12.17 8.40 15.15
CA LEU A 88 12.55 9.56 14.34
C LEU A 88 11.36 10.18 13.59
N GLY A 89 10.17 9.58 13.68
CA GLY A 89 8.97 10.05 13.01
C GLY A 89 9.02 9.91 11.50
N ASP A 90 9.65 8.84 11.02
CA ASP A 90 9.79 8.46 9.61
C ASP A 90 10.24 9.61 8.69
N PRO A 91 11.48 10.11 8.84
CA PRO A 91 11.91 11.29 8.10
C PRO A 91 12.01 11.04 6.59
N LEU A 92 11.58 12.02 5.79
CA LEU A 92 11.77 12.02 4.34
C LEU A 92 13.27 12.00 4.00
N LEU A 93 13.65 11.11 3.11
CA LEU A 93 15.02 10.94 2.64
C LEU A 93 15.20 11.58 1.27
N THR A 94 16.21 12.45 1.18
CA THR A 94 16.76 12.88 -0.11
C THR A 94 17.74 11.84 -0.63
N GLU A 95 18.12 11.93 -1.90
CA GLU A 95 19.16 11.05 -2.47
C GLU A 95 20.46 11.11 -1.66
N ALA A 96 20.92 12.31 -1.30
CA ALA A 96 22.12 12.49 -0.49
C ALA A 96 22.01 11.84 0.91
N ARG A 97 20.81 11.80 1.52
CA ARG A 97 20.61 11.11 2.80
C ARG A 97 20.64 9.59 2.61
N LEU A 98 20.06 9.08 1.54
CA LEU A 98 20.14 7.65 1.20
C LEU A 98 21.59 7.21 1.00
N ASP A 99 22.38 8.01 0.29
CA ASP A 99 23.80 7.73 0.05
C ASP A 99 24.62 7.69 1.35
N VAL A 100 24.35 8.61 2.29
CA VAL A 100 25.01 8.63 3.61
C VAL A 100 24.60 7.44 4.48
N LEU A 101 23.32 7.05 4.45
CA LEU A 101 22.81 5.94 5.24
C LEU A 101 23.16 4.57 4.64
N ALA A 102 23.51 4.52 3.35
CA ALA A 102 23.90 3.31 2.62
C ALA A 102 22.90 2.15 2.75
N LEU A 103 21.59 2.46 2.78
CA LEU A 103 20.51 1.47 2.98
C LEU A 103 20.28 0.59 1.75
N VAL A 104 20.52 1.15 0.56
CA VAL A 104 20.38 0.51 -0.74
C VAL A 104 21.48 1.01 -1.68
N SER A 105 21.96 0.15 -2.56
CA SER A 105 22.82 0.57 -3.67
C SER A 105 22.05 1.39 -4.72
N GLY A 106 22.76 2.13 -5.58
CA GLY A 106 22.12 2.86 -6.67
C GLY A 106 21.31 1.96 -7.63
N ALA A 107 21.78 0.72 -7.87
CA ALA A 107 21.06 -0.25 -8.68
C ALA A 107 19.78 -0.76 -7.98
N GLU A 108 19.86 -1.07 -6.68
CA GLU A 108 18.68 -1.46 -5.90
C GLU A 108 17.67 -0.32 -5.78
N ARG A 109 18.13 0.93 -5.66
CA ARG A 109 17.24 2.10 -5.64
C ARG A 109 16.44 2.21 -6.95
N GLN A 110 17.10 2.02 -8.10
CA GLN A 110 16.42 2.01 -9.40
C GLN A 110 15.43 0.85 -9.51
N GLU A 111 15.81 -0.33 -9.01
CA GLU A 111 14.96 -1.51 -9.01
C GLU A 111 13.73 -1.33 -8.09
N LEU A 112 13.92 -0.76 -6.91
CA LEU A 112 12.84 -0.40 -5.97
C LEU A 112 11.86 0.58 -6.61
N GLU A 113 12.35 1.64 -7.25
CA GLU A 113 11.49 2.59 -7.97
C GLU A 113 10.74 1.91 -9.12
N ARG A 114 11.43 1.06 -9.89
CA ARG A 114 10.83 0.30 -10.99
C ARG A 114 9.69 -0.58 -10.49
N GLN A 115 9.92 -1.36 -9.43
CA GLN A 115 8.90 -2.22 -8.82
C GLN A 115 7.76 -1.40 -8.23
N ALA A 116 8.03 -0.31 -7.50
CA ALA A 116 6.98 0.54 -6.93
C ALA A 116 6.06 1.13 -8.02
N ARG A 117 6.62 1.57 -9.15
CA ARG A 117 5.85 2.04 -10.31
C ARG A 117 5.06 0.92 -10.99
N GLN A 118 5.59 -0.30 -11.04
CA GLN A 118 4.85 -1.47 -11.54
C GLN A 118 3.69 -1.86 -10.63
N VAL A 119 3.90 -1.87 -9.32
CA VAL A 119 2.85 -2.08 -8.32
C VAL A 119 1.77 -1.01 -8.46
N ASN A 120 2.14 0.28 -8.62
CA ASN A 120 1.18 1.35 -8.88
C ASN A 120 0.31 1.06 -10.10
N ALA A 121 0.93 0.76 -11.24
CA ALA A 121 0.20 0.47 -12.48
C ALA A 121 -0.69 -0.77 -12.34
N GLY A 122 -0.20 -1.81 -11.66
CA GLY A 122 -0.95 -3.03 -11.37
C GLY A 122 -2.17 -2.78 -10.49
N LEU A 123 -1.99 -2.13 -9.35
CA LEU A 123 -3.07 -1.80 -8.42
C LEU A 123 -4.11 -0.88 -9.05
N ARG A 124 -3.70 0.15 -9.79
CA ARG A 124 -4.62 1.01 -10.54
C ARG A 124 -5.47 0.21 -11.53
N ARG A 125 -4.85 -0.65 -12.33
CA ARG A 125 -5.55 -1.53 -13.28
C ARG A 125 -6.56 -2.46 -12.60
N LEU A 126 -6.25 -2.92 -11.38
CA LEU A 126 -7.13 -3.78 -10.59
C LEU A 126 -8.29 -3.01 -9.94
N LEU A 127 -8.04 -1.79 -9.45
CA LEU A 127 -8.99 -1.02 -8.63
C LEU A 127 -9.91 -0.10 -9.45
N GLU A 128 -9.43 0.48 -10.56
CA GLU A 128 -10.20 1.40 -11.40
C GLU A 128 -11.52 0.77 -11.90
N PRO A 129 -11.56 -0.48 -12.42
CA PRO A 129 -12.81 -1.14 -12.82
C PRO A 129 -13.78 -1.39 -11.66
N LEU A 130 -13.27 -1.41 -10.42
CA LEU A 130 -14.05 -1.58 -9.20
C LEU A 130 -14.59 -0.24 -8.67
N ALA A 131 -14.37 0.86 -9.41
CA ALA A 131 -14.67 2.22 -9.00
C ALA A 131 -13.99 2.61 -7.68
N ILE A 132 -12.77 2.11 -7.47
CA ILE A 132 -11.88 2.53 -6.39
C ILE A 132 -10.71 3.29 -7.02
N GLU A 133 -10.50 4.53 -6.60
CA GLU A 133 -9.33 5.31 -6.96
C GLU A 133 -8.20 5.07 -5.96
N LEU A 134 -7.02 4.71 -6.47
CA LEU A 134 -5.79 4.59 -5.69
C LEU A 134 -5.09 5.96 -5.61
N VAL A 135 -5.30 6.67 -4.50
CA VAL A 135 -4.81 8.04 -4.30
C VAL A 135 -3.31 8.05 -4.04
N ASP A 136 -2.89 7.30 -3.02
CA ASP A 136 -1.50 6.98 -2.73
C ASP A 136 -1.42 5.67 -1.94
N PHE A 137 -0.22 5.12 -1.82
CA PHE A 137 0.04 3.94 -1.02
C PHE A 137 1.49 3.88 -0.58
N LYS A 138 1.73 3.07 0.45
CA LYS A 138 3.05 2.79 1.02
C LYS A 138 3.40 1.33 0.78
N LEU A 139 4.62 1.07 0.34
CA LEU A 139 5.20 -0.28 0.24
C LEU A 139 6.43 -0.39 1.13
N GLU A 140 6.72 -1.63 1.52
CA GLU A 140 8.01 -2.03 2.08
C GLU A 140 8.59 -3.14 1.20
N PHE A 141 9.92 -3.19 1.12
CA PHE A 141 10.65 -4.20 0.35
C PHE A 141 11.65 -4.89 1.25
N GLY A 142 11.97 -6.14 0.93
CA GLY A 142 12.99 -6.90 1.62
C GLY A 142 13.82 -7.76 0.67
N ARG A 143 14.99 -8.17 1.14
CA ARG A 143 15.90 -9.05 0.43
C ARG A 143 15.68 -10.47 0.88
N ASN A 144 15.53 -11.40 -0.06
CA ASN A 144 15.56 -12.81 0.27
C ASN A 144 17.01 -13.32 0.44
N LEU A 145 17.16 -14.62 0.74
CA LEU A 145 18.47 -15.24 0.93
C LEU A 145 19.36 -15.22 -0.34
N GLU A 146 18.77 -15.10 -1.52
CA GLU A 146 19.50 -14.91 -2.79
C GLU A 146 19.83 -13.44 -3.09
N GLY A 147 19.45 -12.51 -2.21
CA GLY A 147 19.64 -11.07 -2.39
C GLY A 147 18.65 -10.41 -3.36
N GLN A 148 17.58 -11.12 -3.76
CA GLN A 148 16.54 -10.56 -4.62
C GLN A 148 15.62 -9.64 -3.81
N LEU A 149 15.34 -8.47 -4.36
CA LEU A 149 14.42 -7.51 -3.76
C LEU A 149 12.97 -7.89 -4.09
N LEU A 150 12.17 -8.16 -3.05
CA LEU A 150 10.78 -8.55 -3.14
C LEU A 150 9.89 -7.55 -2.40
N LEU A 151 8.70 -7.32 -2.95
CA LEU A 151 7.63 -6.61 -2.26
C LEU A 151 7.21 -7.37 -0.99
N ALA A 152 7.10 -6.66 0.13
CA ALA A 152 6.84 -7.21 1.45
C ALA A 152 5.62 -6.54 2.14
N ASP A 153 5.51 -6.74 3.45
CA ASP A 153 4.49 -6.17 4.34
C ASP A 153 3.04 -6.46 3.90
N GLU A 154 2.18 -5.45 3.78
CA GLU A 154 0.78 -5.61 3.38
C GLU A 154 0.35 -4.56 2.36
N ILE A 155 -0.62 -4.94 1.52
CA ILE A 155 -1.39 -3.99 0.70
C ILE A 155 -2.83 -4.02 1.19
N SER A 156 -3.22 -3.00 1.95
CA SER A 156 -4.55 -2.94 2.56
C SER A 156 -5.02 -1.50 2.69
N PRO A 157 -6.27 -1.24 3.11
CA PRO A 157 -6.74 0.11 3.36
C PRO A 157 -6.04 0.79 4.56
N ASP A 158 -5.14 0.10 5.27
CA ASP A 158 -4.21 0.74 6.22
C ASP A 158 -3.00 1.38 5.52
N THR A 159 -2.51 0.77 4.44
CA THR A 159 -1.31 1.17 3.69
C THR A 159 -1.62 1.91 2.38
N CYS A 160 -2.88 1.88 1.93
CA CYS A 160 -3.37 2.60 0.75
C CYS A 160 -4.43 3.64 1.13
N ARG A 161 -4.40 4.81 0.50
CA ARG A 161 -5.52 5.75 0.47
C ARG A 161 -6.42 5.43 -0.72
N LEU A 162 -7.68 5.11 -0.44
CA LEU A 162 -8.63 4.55 -1.39
C LEU A 162 -9.91 5.39 -1.38
N TRP A 163 -10.29 5.94 -2.54
CA TRP A 163 -11.52 6.72 -2.68
C TRP A 163 -12.55 6.02 -3.55
N ASP A 164 -13.81 6.01 -3.11
CA ASP A 164 -14.93 5.54 -3.91
C ASP A 164 -15.27 6.57 -4.99
N CYS A 165 -15.10 6.19 -6.26
CA CYS A 165 -15.44 7.05 -7.39
C CYS A 165 -16.96 7.23 -7.57
N ARG A 166 -17.79 6.43 -6.89
CA ARG A 166 -19.25 6.49 -7.00
C ARG A 166 -19.87 7.54 -6.07
N ALA A 167 -19.17 7.93 -5.02
CA ALA A 167 -19.65 8.90 -4.04
C ALA A 167 -19.48 10.33 -4.59
N SER A 168 -20.59 11.03 -4.85
CA SER A 168 -20.58 12.31 -5.58
C SER A 168 -21.05 13.54 -4.79
N ALA A 169 -21.60 13.35 -3.58
CA ALA A 169 -22.20 14.46 -2.82
C ALA A 169 -21.34 14.94 -1.64
N ASP A 170 -20.57 14.05 -1.01
CA ASP A 170 -19.81 14.34 0.21
C ASP A 170 -18.38 13.77 0.08
N PRO A 171 -17.33 14.63 0.06
CA PRO A 171 -15.93 14.20 0.00
C PRO A 171 -15.47 13.30 1.16
N GLN A 172 -16.20 13.26 2.27
CA GLN A 172 -15.90 12.36 3.39
C GLN A 172 -16.48 10.95 3.19
N GLN A 173 -17.57 10.84 2.43
CA GLN A 173 -18.23 9.55 2.16
C GLN A 173 -17.45 8.68 1.18
N ARG A 174 -16.61 9.28 0.33
CA ARG A 174 -15.76 8.50 -0.59
C ARG A 174 -14.58 7.81 0.10
N ILE A 175 -14.18 8.20 1.32
CA ILE A 175 -12.96 7.67 1.95
C ILE A 175 -13.21 6.23 2.40
N LEU A 176 -12.45 5.28 1.83
CA LEU A 176 -12.55 3.84 2.10
C LEU A 176 -11.39 3.27 2.92
N ASP A 177 -10.49 4.13 3.41
CA ASP A 177 -9.22 3.77 4.03
C ASP A 177 -9.05 4.29 5.47
N LYS A 178 -7.85 4.11 6.03
CA LYS A 178 -7.48 4.52 7.39
C LYS A 178 -7.68 6.00 7.67
N ASP A 179 -7.77 6.87 6.66
CA ASP A 179 -8.11 8.28 6.85
C ASP A 179 -9.48 8.47 7.53
N ARG A 180 -10.41 7.51 7.44
CA ARG A 180 -11.64 7.54 8.23
C ARG A 180 -11.39 7.56 9.73
N PHE A 181 -10.37 6.82 10.18
CA PHE A 181 -9.94 6.84 11.57
C PHE A 181 -9.15 8.11 11.89
N ARG A 182 -8.23 8.52 11.01
CA ARG A 182 -7.38 9.72 11.22
C ARG A 182 -8.17 11.02 11.27
N GLN A 183 -9.35 11.07 10.64
CA GLN A 183 -10.23 12.23 10.56
C GLN A 183 -11.52 12.08 11.40
N ASP A 184 -11.57 11.08 12.29
CA ASP A 184 -12.72 10.83 13.19
C ASP A 184 -14.08 10.69 12.46
N LEU A 185 -14.09 10.14 11.24
CA LEU A 185 -15.29 9.98 10.40
C LEU A 185 -16.14 8.75 10.75
N GLY A 186 -15.65 7.88 11.65
CA GLY A 186 -16.26 6.59 11.95
C GLY A 186 -16.33 5.64 10.74
N GLY A 187 -17.01 4.51 10.87
CA GLY A 187 -17.30 3.62 9.73
C GLY A 187 -16.09 2.90 9.11
N VAL A 188 -15.02 2.66 9.88
CA VAL A 188 -13.77 2.09 9.37
C VAL A 188 -13.96 0.65 8.89
N VAL A 189 -14.67 -0.18 9.67
CA VAL A 189 -14.89 -1.60 9.34
C VAL A 189 -15.81 -1.73 8.13
N GLU A 190 -16.82 -0.86 8.02
CA GLU A 190 -17.76 -0.79 6.90
C GLU A 190 -17.04 -0.40 5.61
N ALA A 191 -16.15 0.60 5.68
CA ALA A 191 -15.33 1.01 4.55
C ALA A 191 -14.40 -0.12 4.07
N TYR A 192 -13.73 -0.80 5.00
CA TYR A 192 -12.83 -1.91 4.67
C TYR A 192 -13.63 -3.10 4.12
N GLY A 193 -14.84 -3.34 4.65
CA GLY A 193 -15.77 -4.35 4.14
C GLY A 193 -16.24 -4.05 2.71
N GLU A 194 -16.48 -2.78 2.37
CA GLU A 194 -16.80 -2.37 1.00
C GLU A 194 -15.61 -2.57 0.05
N VAL A 195 -14.38 -2.30 0.49
CA VAL A 195 -13.17 -2.63 -0.28
C VAL A 195 -13.09 -4.14 -0.51
N LEU A 196 -13.22 -4.96 0.55
CA LEU A 196 -13.19 -6.43 0.45
C LEU A 196 -14.26 -6.95 -0.52
N LYS A 197 -15.49 -6.45 -0.40
CA LYS A 197 -16.62 -6.82 -1.26
C LYS A 197 -16.35 -6.55 -2.74
N ARG A 198 -15.56 -5.53 -3.06
CA ARG A 198 -15.16 -5.19 -4.43
C ARG A 198 -13.99 -6.06 -4.89
N VAL A 199 -12.94 -6.19 -4.08
CA VAL A 199 -11.72 -6.93 -4.48
C VAL A 199 -11.90 -8.46 -4.49
N GLN A 200 -12.91 -9.00 -3.80
CA GLN A 200 -13.23 -10.43 -3.88
C GLN A 200 -13.60 -10.89 -5.30
N GLY A 201 -13.99 -9.97 -6.19
CA GLY A 201 -14.25 -10.25 -7.60
C GLY A 201 -13.00 -10.37 -8.47
N LEU A 202 -11.80 -10.04 -7.95
CA LEU A 202 -10.55 -10.08 -8.72
C LEU A 202 -10.05 -11.50 -9.02
N GLY A 203 -10.58 -12.52 -8.34
CA GLY A 203 -10.16 -13.91 -8.49
C GLY A 203 -10.86 -14.86 -7.52
N PRO A 204 -10.44 -16.13 -7.46
CA PRO A 204 -10.97 -17.09 -6.50
C PRO A 204 -10.65 -16.66 -5.05
N LYS A 205 -11.06 -17.48 -4.07
CA LYS A 205 -10.56 -17.33 -2.71
C LYS A 205 -9.03 -17.46 -2.69
N PRO A 206 -8.34 -16.72 -1.81
CA PRO A 206 -6.89 -16.85 -1.67
C PRO A 206 -6.43 -18.29 -1.51
N ARG A 207 -5.29 -18.64 -2.10
CA ARG A 207 -4.69 -19.96 -2.01
C ARG A 207 -4.31 -20.25 -0.56
N ASN A 208 -4.48 -21.50 -0.16
CA ASN A 208 -3.91 -21.98 1.09
C ASN A 208 -2.44 -22.31 0.88
N TYR A 209 -1.59 -21.95 1.84
CA TYR A 209 -0.23 -22.44 1.92
C TYR A 209 -0.25 -23.92 2.30
N GLN A 210 0.47 -24.75 1.55
CA GLN A 210 0.57 -26.20 1.73
C GLN A 210 1.98 -26.59 2.13
#